data_AF-A0A183Q1X8-F1
#
_entry.id   AF-A0A183Q1X8-F1
#
_cell.length_a   1.000
_cell.length_b   1.000
_cell.length_c   1.000
_cell.angle_alpha   90.00
_cell.angle_beta   90.00
_cell.angle_gamma   90.00
#
_symmetry.space_group_name_H-M   'P 1'
#
loop_
_entity.id
_entity.type
_entity.pdbx_description
1 polymer ?
#
loop_
_entity_poly.entity_id
_entity_poly.type
_entity_poly.pdbx_seq_one_letter_code
_entity_poly.pdbx_strand_id
1 'polypeptide(L)' 'MQKTTIVAAVGLNIHKGKSKILRYITTCTNQITLDGEALEDVKIFTYLGSIIDEQGGSDADMEARIGKARVAYLQMKNI' A
#
# COMPACT_ATOMS: atom_id res chain seq x y z
N MET A 1 -18.15 11.28 -13.00
CA MET A 1 -17.45 10.17 -12.31
C MET A 1 -16.53 10.81 -11.27
N GLN A 2 -16.83 10.64 -9.98
CA GLN A 2 -16.09 11.31 -8.89
C GLN A 2 -14.64 10.81 -8.84
N LYS A 3 -13.67 11.73 -8.93
CA LYS A 3 -12.24 11.44 -8.80
C LYS A 3 -11.87 11.48 -7.32
N THR A 4 -12.05 10.38 -6.62
CA THR A 4 -11.72 10.27 -5.20
C THR A 4 -10.20 10.13 -5.03
N THR A 5 -9.49 11.26 -4.83
CA THR A 5 -8.06 11.28 -4.47
C THR A 5 -7.96 11.49 -2.96
N ILE A 6 -7.88 10.39 -2.19
CA ILE A 6 -7.84 10.45 -0.71
C ILE A 6 -6.41 10.65 -0.19
N VAL A 7 -5.38 10.37 -1.00
CA VAL A 7 -4.01 10.19 -0.50
C VAL A 7 -3.24 11.52 -0.32
N ALA A 8 -3.51 12.53 -1.15
CA ALA A 8 -2.83 13.83 -1.07
C ALA A 8 -3.14 14.58 0.25
N ALA A 9 -4.30 14.33 0.84
CA ALA A 9 -4.72 14.96 2.09
C ALA A 9 -3.86 14.57 3.30
N VAL A 10 -3.14 13.45 3.22
CA VAL A 10 -2.34 12.91 4.33
C VAL A 10 -0.84 13.19 4.18
N GLY A 11 -0.43 13.94 3.15
CA GLY A 11 0.99 14.29 2.90
C GLY A 11 1.88 13.11 2.49
N LEU A 12 1.30 12.01 2.02
CA LEU A 12 2.06 10.82 1.62
C LEU A 12 2.64 11.00 0.21
N ASN A 13 3.94 10.72 0.07
CA ASN A 13 4.62 10.72 -1.22
C ASN A 13 4.43 9.38 -1.94
N ILE A 14 3.65 9.36 -3.02
CA ILE A 14 3.36 8.14 -3.80
C ILE A 14 4.42 7.95 -4.89
N HIS A 15 5.12 6.83 -4.86
CA HIS A 15 6.11 6.49 -5.89
C HIS A 15 5.48 5.67 -7.02
N LYS A 16 5.20 6.32 -8.16
CA LYS A 16 4.51 5.72 -9.32
C LYS A 16 5.07 4.37 -9.76
N GLY A 17 6.38 4.27 -10.00
CA GLY A 17 7.01 3.03 -10.46
C GLY A 17 7.03 1.87 -9.44
N LYS A 18 6.62 2.11 -8.20
CA LYS A 18 6.52 1.09 -7.14
C LYS A 18 5.06 0.79 -6.78
N SER A 19 4.12 1.61 -7.24
CA SER A 19 2.69 1.41 -7.04
C SER A 19 2.19 0.35 -8.00
N LYS A 20 1.52 -0.66 -7.45
CA LYS A 20 0.85 -1.73 -8.21
C LYS A 20 -0.55 -1.92 -7.67
N ILE A 21 -1.44 -2.46 -8.48
CA ILE A 21 -2.79 -2.82 -8.09
C ILE A 21 -2.80 -4.31 -7.78
N LEU A 22 -3.31 -4.66 -6.59
CA LEU A 22 -3.50 -6.04 -6.20
C LEU A 22 -4.86 -6.51 -6.69
N ARG A 23 -4.89 -7.52 -7.57
CA ARG A 23 -6.14 -8.06 -8.10
C ARG A 23 -6.83 -8.97 -7.09
N TYR A 24 -7.99 -8.55 -6.59
CA TYR A 24 -8.84 -9.36 -5.71
C TYR A 24 -9.93 -10.15 -6.48
N ILE A 25 -10.34 -9.70 -7.67
CA ILE A 25 -11.40 -10.35 -8.49
C ILE A 25 -10.87 -10.57 -9.91
N THR A 26 -11.21 -11.71 -10.51
CA THR A 26 -10.65 -12.25 -11.77
C THR A 26 -10.72 -11.34 -13.00
N THR A 27 -11.64 -10.36 -13.04
CA THR A 27 -11.83 -9.47 -14.19
C THR A 27 -11.77 -7.99 -13.77
N CYS A 28 -10.57 -7.47 -13.53
CA CYS A 28 -10.35 -6.02 -13.51
C CYS A 28 -10.44 -5.48 -14.94
N THR A 29 -11.65 -5.10 -15.38
CA THR A 29 -11.89 -4.45 -16.68
C THR A 29 -11.55 -2.96 -16.67
N ASN A 30 -11.46 -2.34 -15.49
CA ASN A 30 -11.17 -0.91 -15.36
C ASN A 30 -9.69 -0.69 -15.08
N GLN A 31 -8.99 -0.12 -16.05
CA GLN A 31 -7.62 0.35 -15.90
C GLN A 31 -7.59 1.53 -14.93
N ILE A 32 -6.89 1.38 -13.81
CA ILE A 32 -6.67 2.48 -12.87
C ILE A 32 -5.40 3.21 -13.30
N THR A 33 -5.50 4.52 -13.41
CA THR A 33 -4.39 5.40 -13.78
C THR A 33 -3.97 6.27 -12.60
N LEU A 34 -2.66 6.44 -12.44
CA LEU A 34 -2.05 7.38 -11.51
C LEU A 34 -1.37 8.47 -12.34
N ASP A 35 -1.86 9.70 -12.25
CA ASP A 35 -1.39 10.84 -13.06
C ASP A 35 -1.39 10.56 -14.58
N GLY A 36 -2.34 9.76 -15.06
CA GLY A 36 -2.44 9.40 -16.48
C GLY A 36 -1.62 8.17 -16.89
N GLU A 37 -0.76 7.64 -16.01
CA GLU A 37 -0.04 6.38 -16.24
C GLU A 37 -0.83 5.21 -15.68
N ALA A 38 -0.97 4.14 -16.47
CA ALA A 38 -1.63 2.92 -16.02
C ALA A 38 -0.73 2.16 -15.04
N LEU A 39 -1.29 1.76 -13.90
CA LEU A 39 -0.56 0.93 -12.93
C LEU A 39 -0.60 -0.54 -13.34
N GLU A 40 0.49 -1.25 -13.03
CA GLU A 40 0.59 -2.70 -13.25
C GLU A 40 -0.35 -3.46 -12.32
N ASP A 41 -1.00 -4.48 -12.87
CA ASP A 41 -1.89 -5.39 -12.14
C ASP A 41 -1.13 -6.65 -11.71
N VAL A 42 -1.11 -6.95 -10.41
CA VAL A 42 -0.36 -8.07 -9.84
C VAL A 42 -1.23 -8.92 -8.90
N LYS A 43 -0.96 -10.23 -8.87
CA LYS A 43 -1.66 -11.17 -7.98
C LYS A 43 -1.06 -11.23 -6.57
N ILE A 44 0.25 -10.99 -6.47
CA ILE A 44 1.01 -11.01 -5.24
C ILE A 44 1.92 -9.80 -5.25
N PHE A 45 1.99 -9.09 -4.12
CA PHE A 45 2.87 -7.95 -3.93
C PHE A 45 3.68 -8.13 -2.66
N THR A 46 5.01 -8.05 -2.77
CA THR A 46 5.89 -8.08 -1.60
C THR A 46 6.18 -6.65 -1.17
N TYR A 47 5.61 -6.24 -0.04
CA TYR A 47 5.88 -4.93 0.55
C TYR A 47 6.65 -5.10 1.84
N LEU A 48 7.86 -4.55 1.88
CA LEU A 48 8.73 -4.58 3.06
C LEU A 48 9.02 -6.00 3.61
N GLY A 49 8.79 -7.07 2.86
CA GLY A 49 8.97 -8.45 3.31
C GLY A 49 7.67 -9.15 3.71
N SER A 50 6.57 -8.40 3.81
CA SER A 50 5.21 -8.96 3.92
C SER A 50 4.74 -9.38 2.53
N ILE A 51 4.18 -10.58 2.41
CA ILE A 51 3.51 -11.02 1.20
C ILE A 51 2.05 -10.57 1.31
N ILE A 52 1.64 -9.72 0.38
CA ILE A 52 0.26 -9.27 0.24
C ILE A 52 -0.30 -10.01 -0.97
N ASP A 53 -1.29 -10.87 -0.74
CA ASP A 53 -2.01 -11.59 -1.78
C ASP A 53 -3.52 -11.34 -1.68
N GLU A 54 -4.29 -11.99 -2.55
CA GLU A 54 -5.74 -11.90 -2.56
C GLU A 54 -6.41 -12.34 -1.24
N GLN A 55 -5.71 -13.07 -0.37
CA GLN A 55 -6.24 -13.53 0.92
C GLN A 55 -6.04 -12.53 2.05
N GLY A 56 -5.29 -11.44 1.82
CA GLY A 56 -5.14 -10.35 2.79
C GLY A 56 -4.33 -10.72 4.04
N GLY A 57 -3.60 -11.83 4.03
CA GLY A 57 -2.87 -12.38 5.18
C GLY A 57 -1.72 -11.51 5.74
N SER A 58 -1.49 -10.32 5.17
CA SER A 58 -0.40 -9.41 5.57
C SER A 58 -0.69 -8.54 6.79
N ASP A 59 -1.94 -8.48 7.27
CA ASP A 59 -2.38 -7.56 8.31
C ASP A 59 -1.58 -7.72 9.62
N ALA A 60 -1.40 -8.96 10.07
CA ALA A 60 -0.64 -9.27 11.28
C ALA A 60 0.83 -8.83 11.21
N ASP A 61 1.47 -8.98 10.05
CA ASP A 61 2.87 -8.56 9.87
C ASP A 61 3.00 -7.03 9.82
N MET A 62 2.05 -6.35 9.16
CA MET A 62 1.99 -4.88 9.15
C MET A 62 1.77 -4.32 10.56
N GLU A 63 0.82 -4.86 11.32
CA GLU A 63 0.56 -4.46 12.70
C GLU A 63 1.78 -4.67 13.60
N ALA A 64 2.44 -5.83 13.51
CA ALA A 64 3.66 -6.11 14.27
C ALA A 64 4.77 -5.08 13.99
N ARG A 65 4.92 -4.65 12.73
CA ARG A 65 5.91 -3.64 12.34
C ARG A 65 5.55 -2.24 12.80
N ILE A 66 4.29 -1.84 12.68
CA ILE A 66 3.80 -0.56 13.18
C ILE A 66 4.04 -0.48 14.69
N GLY A 67 3.76 -1.57 15.42
CA GLY A 67 4.08 -1.68 16.85
C GLY A 67 5.55 -1.44 17.14
N LYS A 68 6.46 -2.10 16.42
CA LYS A 68 7.92 -1.90 16.58
C LYS A 68 8.35 -0.46 16.29
N ALA A 69 7.86 0.14 15.21
CA ALA A 69 8.19 1.52 14.84
C ALA A 69 7.70 2.51 15.90
N ARG A 70 6.50 2.32 16.45
CA ARG A 70 5.96 3.13 17.55
C ARG A 70 6.84 3.02 18.80
N VAL A 71 7.26 1.82 19.17
CA VAL A 71 8.16 1.61 20.32
C VAL A 71 9.50 2.33 20.10
N ALA A 72 10.13 2.15 18.94
CA ALA A 72 11.39 2.81 18.62
C ALA A 72 11.28 4.34 18.64
N TYR A 73 10.19 4.89 18.09
CA TYR A 73 9.92 6.33 18.11
C TYR A 73 9.73 6.87 19.54
N LEU A 74 9.02 6.13 20.40
CA LEU A 74 8.85 6.49 21.81
C LEU A 74 10.18 6.44 22.57
N GLN A 75 11.02 5.43 22.30
CA GLN A 75 12.37 5.35 22.86
C GLN A 75 13.22 6.55 22.46
N MET A 76 13.20 6.92 21.18
CA MET A 76 13.95 8.08 20.68
C MET A 76 13.49 9.42 21.29
N LYS A 77 12.20 9.55 21.63
CA LYS A 77 11.66 10.74 22.28
C LYS A 77 12.00 10.87 23.77
N ASN A 78 12.35 9.76 24.40
CA ASN A 78 12.69 9.71 25.83
C ASN A 78 14.20 9.81 26.09
N ILE A 79 15.00 10.02 25.04
CA ILE A 79 16.42 10.44 25.10
C ILE A 79 16.45 11.97 25.02
#